data_AF-I4C8Q0-F1
#
_entry.id   AF-I4C8Q0-F1
#
_cell.length_a   1.000
_cell.length_b   1.000
_cell.length_c   1.000
_cell.angle_alpha   90.00
_cell.angle_beta   90.00
_cell.angle_gamma   90.00
#
_symmetry.space_group_name_H-M   'P 1'
#
loop_
_entity.id
_entity.type
_entity.pdbx_description
1 polymer ?
#
loop_
_entity_poly.entity_id
_entity_poly.type
_entity_poly.pdbx_seq_one_letter_code
_entity_poly.pdbx_strand_id
1 'polypeptide(L)' 'MRLTDIPEIAGLSTPEKILLVEDLWDSIAGDESSLVVPQSHKDELERRLDSYESGPGNLLSLEELQTRVEKRK' A
#
# COMPACT_ATOMS: atom_id res chain seq x y z
N MET A 1 13.74 9.85 14.03
CA MET A 1 14.52 8.81 14.71
C MET A 1 15.19 7.95 13.66
N ARG A 2 16.50 7.78 13.76
CA ARG A 2 17.31 6.84 12.98
C ARG A 2 17.55 5.60 13.83
N LEU A 3 17.91 4.48 13.21
CA LEU A 3 18.29 3.26 13.93
C LEU A 3 19.45 3.49 14.90
N THR A 4 20.35 4.44 14.59
CA THR A 4 21.46 4.86 15.46
C THR A 4 20.99 5.54 16.75
N ASP A 5 19.75 6.02 16.79
CA ASP A 5 19.18 6.73 17.93
C ASP A 5 18.56 5.75 18.94
N ILE A 6 18.45 4.45 18.61
CA ILE A 6 18.01 3.37 19.50
C ILE A 6 19.06 2.24 19.49
N PRO A 7 20.11 2.33 20.34
CA PRO A 7 21.19 1.35 20.34
C PRO A 7 20.74 -0.08 20.65
N GLU A 8 19.60 -0.27 21.32
CA GLU A 8 19.01 -1.57 21.63
C GLU A 8 18.61 -2.35 20.38
N ILE A 9 18.18 -1.65 19.30
CA ILE A 9 17.83 -2.30 18.03
C ILE A 9 19.09 -2.84 17.34
N ALA A 10 20.24 -2.18 17.51
CA ALA A 10 21.49 -2.64 16.90
C ALA A 10 21.92 -4.02 17.42
N GLY A 11 21.64 -4.31 18.70
CA GLY A 11 21.96 -5.57 19.37
C GLY A 11 21.07 -6.75 18.97
N LEU A 12 19.94 -6.52 18.32
CA LEU A 12 19.02 -7.57 17.88
C LEU A 12 19.61 -8.39 16.72
N SER A 13 19.40 -9.70 16.77
CA SER A 13 19.58 -10.59 15.62
C SER A 13 18.60 -10.25 14.50
N THR A 14 18.85 -10.68 13.27
CA THR A 14 17.92 -10.40 12.16
C THR A 14 16.51 -10.99 12.36
N PRO A 15 16.33 -12.21 12.92
CA PRO A 15 15.00 -12.70 13.28
C PRO A 15 14.26 -11.79 14.28
N GLU A 16 14.95 -11.32 15.33
CA GLU A 16 14.34 -10.40 16.31
C GLU A 16 13.99 -9.05 15.69
N LYS A 17 14.81 -8.54 14.76
CA LYS A 17 14.50 -7.32 14.00
C LYS A 17 13.25 -7.50 13.14
N ILE A 18 13.06 -8.66 12.53
CA ILE A 18 11.87 -8.96 11.72
C ILE A 18 10.62 -8.95 12.62
N LEU A 19 10.67 -9.63 13.76
CA LEU A 19 9.55 -9.64 14.73
C LEU A 19 9.23 -8.23 15.25
N LEU A 20 10.27 -7.43 15.57
CA LEU A 20 10.06 -6.05 16.00
C LEU A 20 9.40 -5.20 14.90
N VAL A 21 9.78 -5.39 13.64
CA VAL A 21 9.14 -4.68 12.51
C VAL A 21 7.68 -5.08 12.39
N GLU A 22 7.36 -6.36 12.54
CA GLU A 22 5.99 -6.88 12.53
C GLU A 22 5.15 -6.29 13.67
N ASP A 23 5.62 -6.37 14.92
CA ASP A 23 4.93 -5.82 16.09
C ASP A 23 4.68 -4.30 15.95
N LEU A 24 5.66 -3.56 15.42
CA LEU A 24 5.51 -2.13 15.15
C LEU A 24 4.49 -1.87 14.05
N TRP A 25 4.47 -2.70 13.01
CA TRP A 25 3.52 -2.58 11.92
C TRP A 25 2.09 -2.83 12.40
N ASP A 26 1.88 -3.86 13.22
CA ASP A 26 0.57 -4.18 13.80
C ASP A 26 0.07 -3.06 14.72
N SER A 27 0.97 -2.45 15.50
CA SER A 27 0.66 -1.30 16.35
C SER A 27 0.21 -0.07 15.54
N ILE A 28 0.85 0.19 14.39
CA ILE A 28 0.47 1.29 13.48
C ILE A 28 -0.86 0.97 12.79
N ALA A 29 -1.03 -0.26 12.31
CA ALA A 29 -2.23 -0.70 11.63
C ALA A 29 -3.48 -0.65 12.53
N GLY A 30 -3.32 -0.83 13.84
CA GLY A 30 -4.40 -0.71 14.82
C GLY A 30 -4.94 0.72 15.03
N ASP A 31 -4.23 1.76 14.58
CA ASP A 31 -4.63 3.16 14.70
C ASP A 31 -5.03 3.78 13.34
N GLU A 32 -5.99 3.13 12.66
CA GLU A 32 -6.55 3.61 11.39
C GLU A 32 -7.21 5.01 11.52
N SER A 33 -7.67 5.36 12.73
CA SER A 33 -8.37 6.62 13.00
C SER A 33 -7.51 7.87 12.81
N SER A 34 -6.19 7.72 12.91
CA SER A 34 -5.21 8.81 12.77
C SER A 34 -4.96 9.20 11.30
N LEU A 35 -5.27 8.32 10.34
CA LEU A 35 -4.96 8.50 8.94
C LEU A 35 -6.20 8.98 8.16
N VAL A 36 -6.38 10.30 8.13
CA VAL A 36 -7.44 10.91 7.32
C VAL A 36 -7.08 10.75 5.83
N VAL A 37 -7.90 10.01 5.09
CA VAL A 37 -7.79 9.93 3.62
C VAL A 37 -7.98 11.33 3.04
N PRO A 38 -6.99 11.89 2.32
CA PRO A 38 -7.09 13.23 1.73
C PRO A 38 -8.30 13.35 0.82
N GLN A 39 -8.98 14.50 0.85
CA GLN A 39 -10.15 14.72 0.00
C GLN A 39 -9.82 14.54 -1.49
N SER A 40 -8.65 14.99 -1.93
CA SER A 40 -8.18 14.81 -3.31
C SER A 40 -8.10 13.34 -3.75
N HIS A 41 -7.82 12.40 -2.84
CA HIS A 41 -7.84 10.98 -3.16
C HIS A 41 -9.26 10.45 -3.33
N LYS A 42 -10.19 10.91 -2.48
CA LYS A 42 -11.61 10.56 -2.57
C LYS A 42 -12.21 11.09 -3.88
N ASP A 43 -11.94 12.35 -4.19
CA ASP A 43 -12.42 13.01 -5.41
C ASP A 43 -11.91 12.28 -6.67
N GLU A 44 -10.65 11.83 -6.67
CA GLU A 44 -10.09 11.05 -7.79
C GLU A 44 -10.74 9.66 -7.91
N LEU A 45 -11.03 9.00 -6.79
CA LEU A 45 -11.72 7.72 -6.81
C LEU A 45 -13.15 7.87 -7.33
N GLU A 46 -13.87 8.90 -6.89
CA GLU A 46 -15.22 9.21 -7.35
C GLU A 46 -15.22 9.52 -8.85
N ARG A 47 -14.30 10.36 -9.33
CA ARG A 47 -14.12 10.64 -10.76
C ARG A 47 -13.88 9.37 -11.59
N ARG A 48 -13.06 8.44 -11.10
CA ARG A 48 -12.78 7.17 -11.80
C ARG A 48 -13.98 6.23 -11.78
N LEU A 49 -14.71 6.20 -10.69
CA LEU A 49 -15.92 5.39 -10.56
C LEU A 49 -17.01 5.90 -11.50
N ASP A 50 -17.27 7.21 -11.53
CA ASP A 50 -18.21 7.84 -12.46
C ASP A 50 -17.82 7.57 -13.92
N SER A 51 -16.52 7.64 -14.24
CA SER A 51 -16.02 7.31 -15.57
C SER A 51 -16.23 5.84 -15.93
N TYR A 52 -16.18 4.92 -14.97
CA TYR A 52 -16.45 3.51 -15.19
C TYR A 52 -17.96 3.24 -15.36
N GLU A 53 -18.81 3.86 -14.54
CA GLU A 53 -20.26 3.66 -14.57
C GLU A 53 -20.92 4.29 -15.79
N SER A 54 -20.47 5.48 -16.20
CA SER A 54 -20.98 6.18 -17.41
C SER A 54 -20.59 5.51 -18.72
N GLY A 55 -19.61 4.61 -18.69
CA GLY A 55 -19.18 3.81 -19.81
C GLY A 55 -17.88 3.12 -19.47
N PRO A 56 -17.85 1.78 -19.27
CA PRO A 56 -16.69 1.08 -18.69
C PRO A 56 -15.40 1.19 -19.52
N GLY A 57 -15.45 1.78 -20.71
CA GLY A 57 -14.31 1.86 -21.62
C GLY A 57 -13.81 0.47 -22.01
N ASN A 58 -12.58 0.41 -22.49
CA ASN A 58 -11.91 -0.86 -22.77
C ASN A 58 -11.28 -1.40 -21.49
N LEU A 59 -12.10 -1.98 -20.60
CA LEU A 59 -11.57 -2.80 -19.53
C LEU A 59 -10.90 -4.04 -20.10
N LEU A 60 -9.89 -4.52 -19.37
CA LEU A 60 -9.24 -5.80 -19.65
C LEU A 60 -9.66 -6.78 -18.58
N SER A 61 -10.00 -7.99 -18.99
CA SER A 61 -9.92 -9.14 -18.11
C SER A 61 -8.49 -9.32 -17.59
N LEU A 62 -8.35 -10.05 -16.49
CA LEU A 62 -7.04 -10.35 -15.92
C LEU A 62 -6.11 -11.04 -16.93
N GLU A 63 -6.65 -11.95 -17.74
CA GLU A 63 -5.91 -12.67 -18.78
C GLU A 63 -5.41 -11.74 -19.89
N GLU A 64 -6.24 -10.81 -20.35
CA GLU A 64 -5.85 -9.82 -21.35
C GLU A 64 -4.77 -8.85 -20.83
N LEU A 65 -4.88 -8.46 -19.54
CA LEU A 65 -3.89 -7.63 -18.88
C LEU A 65 -2.53 -8.35 -18.82
N GLN A 66 -2.51 -9.59 -18.34
CA GLN A 66 -1.29 -10.42 -18.23
C GLN A 66 -0.62 -10.57 -19.60
N THR A 67 -1.39 -10.99 -20.61
CA THR A 67 -0.92 -11.15 -21.99
C THR A 67 -0.27 -9.86 -22.51
N ARG A 68 -0.86 -8.69 -22.20
CA ARG A 68 -0.34 -7.40 -22.66
C ARG A 68 0.94 -6.97 -21.95
N VAL A 69 1.09 -7.29 -20.66
CA VAL A 69 2.30 -7.00 -19.89
C VAL A 69 3.46 -7.89 -20.37
N GLU A 70 3.20 -9.16 -20.64
CA GLU A 70 4.20 -10.10 -21.15
C GLU A 70 4.71 -9.71 -22.53
N LYS A 71 3.83 -9.28 -23.44
CA LYS A 71 4.21 -8.79 -24.78
C LYS A 71 5.09 -7.53 -24.80
N ARG A 72 5.22 -6.82 -23.66
CA ARG A 72 6.06 -5.62 -23.54
C ARG A 72 7.46 -5.89 -22.99
N LYS A 73 7.73 -7.13 -22.54
CA LYS A 73 9.06 -7.58 -22.16
C LYS A 73 9.84 -8.00 -23.40
#